data_AF-A0A955VPL7-F1
#
_entry.id   AF-A0A955VPL7-F1
#
_cell.length_a   1.000
_cell.length_b   1.000
_cell.length_c   1.000
_cell.angle_alpha   90.00
_cell.angle_beta   90.00
_cell.angle_gamma   90.00
#
_symmetry.space_group_name_H-M   'P 1'
#
loop_
_entity.id
_entity.type
_entity.pdbx_description
1 polymer ?
#
loop_
_entity_poly.entity_id
_entity_poly.type
_entity_poly.pdbx_seq_one_letter_code
_entity_poly.pdbx_strand_id
1 'polypeptide(L)'
;DCDDADCAGFRACEVAAICDPLARPIGLGEVQTGVSEGAGRFEGSCGGGGESAEIVFAFTLEASTLACLSTAGSRFDTVLYVRAGDCTDAAAEIACNDESMRAPGGASEIEGRFDAGVTYYVFLDRFDDGQNAPADFRLDLLEGPCGQGPPCEVDAQCDGRCGPAGRCVGCLADADCAVGRCDPGGRCAACLADADCAEGDTCADGSCTRDGVPDCVEACQVVLDCFDPGAPPEACEAGCRAESTPEDRLCVTSAPSCEAVSACFEPADRCDGVVCDDGLVCTPATGLCEDPLAPTCEEACAALSACGFVPEASVPACIDGCRNDSIAAQRACVVAAGCDEAAIEACSAPPCGGQLCQAGQACFAEVCRDLQPVHDCADPAPLAVGRFYGTTADAASAQAGSCGGQASPEAVYVLDAPAGDYCLRTTGSQIDSVLYVRRVCDAPDSELACNDDSPLAGGLASALTVAGGAPLYVFVDALGGGGPYALIVTEGACAP
;
A
#
# COMPACT_ATOMS: atom_id res chain seq x y z
N ASP A 1 -5.78 -15.23 -29.23
CA ASP A 1 -6.48 -15.97 -28.18
C ASP A 1 -5.75 -15.62 -26.90
N CYS A 2 -6.45 -15.25 -25.83
CA CYS A 2 -5.81 -14.83 -24.57
C CYS A 2 -5.18 -16.02 -23.82
N ASP A 3 -5.52 -17.26 -24.21
CA ASP A 3 -4.89 -18.49 -23.72
C ASP A 3 -3.53 -18.79 -24.38
N ASP A 4 -3.15 -18.00 -25.39
CA ASP A 4 -1.86 -18.09 -26.08
C ASP A 4 -0.80 -17.28 -25.33
N ALA A 5 0.30 -17.93 -24.94
CA ALA A 5 1.41 -17.32 -24.21
C ALA A 5 2.06 -16.16 -24.95
N ASP A 6 1.99 -16.13 -26.30
CA ASP A 6 2.52 -15.04 -27.11
C ASP A 6 1.65 -13.76 -27.00
N CYS A 7 0.45 -13.88 -26.45
CA CYS A 7 -0.48 -12.77 -26.22
C CYS A 7 -0.47 -12.24 -24.77
N ALA A 8 0.19 -12.93 -23.83
CA ALA A 8 0.32 -12.51 -22.43
C ALA A 8 1.18 -11.23 -22.34
N GLY A 9 0.52 -10.09 -22.08
CA GLY A 9 1.14 -8.76 -22.05
C GLY A 9 0.63 -7.79 -23.12
N PHE A 10 -0.26 -8.23 -24.02
CA PHE A 10 -1.04 -7.29 -24.82
C PHE A 10 -2.20 -6.74 -23.98
N ARG A 11 -2.45 -5.42 -24.10
CA ARG A 11 -3.51 -4.70 -23.36
C ARG A 11 -4.89 -5.38 -23.48
N ALA A 12 -5.18 -6.06 -24.58
CA ALA A 12 -6.43 -6.80 -24.79
C ALA A 12 -6.55 -8.07 -23.92
N CYS A 13 -5.43 -8.72 -23.58
CA CYS A 13 -5.39 -9.94 -22.76
C CYS A 13 -5.37 -9.61 -21.26
N GLU A 14 -4.76 -8.48 -20.85
CA GLU A 14 -4.85 -7.95 -19.48
C GLU A 14 -6.28 -7.55 -19.11
N VAL A 15 -7.00 -6.89 -20.04
CA VAL A 15 -8.41 -6.49 -19.88
C VAL A 15 -9.32 -7.71 -19.71
N ALA A 16 -9.08 -8.79 -20.47
CA ALA A 16 -9.86 -10.03 -20.32
C ALA A 16 -9.62 -10.72 -18.97
N ALA A 17 -8.38 -10.69 -18.46
CA ALA A 17 -8.04 -11.35 -17.20
C ALA A 17 -8.73 -10.73 -15.98
N ILE A 18 -8.93 -9.40 -15.95
CA ILE A 18 -9.62 -8.69 -14.84
C ILE A 18 -11.07 -9.18 -14.66
N CYS A 19 -11.71 -9.60 -15.75
CA CYS A 19 -13.10 -10.02 -15.78
C CYS A 19 -13.31 -11.48 -15.36
N ASP A 20 -12.52 -12.40 -15.89
CA ASP A 20 -12.56 -13.83 -15.55
C ASP A 20 -11.13 -14.39 -15.71
N PRO A 21 -10.55 -15.08 -14.71
CA PRO A 21 -11.09 -15.46 -13.40
C PRO A 21 -10.84 -14.47 -12.27
N LEU A 22 -10.41 -13.24 -12.54
CA LEU A 22 -9.96 -12.32 -11.50
C LEU A 22 -11.06 -11.45 -10.87
N ALA A 23 -12.26 -11.39 -11.45
CA ALA A 23 -13.36 -10.65 -10.84
C ALA A 23 -13.72 -11.26 -9.48
N ARG A 24 -13.78 -10.41 -8.46
CA ARG A 24 -14.01 -10.84 -7.08
C ARG A 24 -15.48 -11.26 -6.90
N PRO A 25 -15.79 -12.45 -6.37
CA PRO A 25 -17.16 -12.81 -6.12
C PRO A 25 -17.78 -11.92 -5.03
N ILE A 26 -19.05 -11.56 -5.17
CA ILE A 26 -19.87 -10.93 -4.13
C ILE A 26 -21.29 -11.52 -4.13
N GLY A 27 -21.84 -11.77 -2.96
CA GLY A 27 -23.17 -12.33 -2.75
C GLY A 27 -24.20 -11.31 -2.24
N LEU A 28 -25.48 -11.67 -2.34
CA LEU A 28 -26.56 -10.88 -1.75
C LEU A 28 -26.47 -10.88 -0.23
N GLY A 29 -26.47 -9.70 0.38
CA GLY A 29 -26.26 -9.46 1.81
C GLY A 29 -24.78 -9.40 2.22
N GLU A 30 -23.84 -9.50 1.27
CA GLU A 30 -22.40 -9.42 1.55
C GLU A 30 -21.87 -7.99 1.46
N VAL A 31 -20.79 -7.79 2.20
CA VAL A 31 -20.00 -6.56 2.25
C VAL A 31 -18.58 -6.90 1.84
N GLN A 32 -18.06 -6.19 0.85
CA GLN A 32 -16.66 -6.26 0.44
C GLN A 32 -15.92 -5.00 0.89
N THR A 33 -14.73 -5.18 1.43
CA THR A 33 -13.84 -4.09 1.82
C THR A 33 -12.42 -4.37 1.35
N GLY A 34 -11.62 -3.32 1.18
CA GLY A 34 -10.20 -3.44 0.85
C GLY A 34 -9.64 -2.10 0.44
N VAL A 35 -8.46 -2.10 -0.19
CA VAL A 35 -7.82 -0.89 -0.71
C VAL A 35 -7.97 -0.86 -2.24
N SER A 36 -8.29 0.31 -2.79
CA SER A 36 -8.30 0.56 -4.23
C SER A 36 -6.87 0.64 -4.75
N GLU A 37 -6.33 -0.47 -5.26
CA GLU A 37 -4.98 -0.54 -5.85
C GLU A 37 -5.07 -1.08 -7.29
N GLY A 38 -4.19 -0.59 -8.17
CA GLY A 38 -4.11 -1.01 -9.57
C GLY A 38 -4.31 0.15 -10.54
N ALA A 39 -4.36 -0.15 -11.84
CA ALA A 39 -4.60 0.82 -12.90
C ALA A 39 -5.97 0.57 -13.55
N GLY A 40 -6.71 1.64 -13.81
CA GLY A 40 -8.05 1.63 -14.40
C GLY A 40 -8.00 1.23 -15.86
N ARG A 41 -8.85 0.30 -16.25
CA ARG A 41 -8.83 -0.26 -17.62
C ARG A 41 -10.16 -0.16 -18.33
N PHE A 42 -11.24 0.01 -17.59
CA PHE A 42 -12.56 0.25 -18.10
C PHE A 42 -13.04 1.66 -17.71
N GLU A 43 -14.13 2.08 -18.33
CA GLU A 43 -14.74 3.39 -18.15
C GLU A 43 -16.26 3.19 -18.20
N GLY A 44 -16.96 3.81 -17.26
CA GLY A 44 -18.41 3.79 -17.17
C GLY A 44 -19.04 5.01 -17.87
N SER A 45 -20.33 4.94 -18.16
CA SER A 45 -21.03 6.07 -18.84
C SER A 45 -21.17 7.35 -18.00
N CYS A 46 -21.01 7.25 -16.68
CA CYS A 46 -21.10 8.34 -15.71
C CYS A 46 -19.75 8.77 -15.13
N GLY A 47 -18.64 8.23 -15.65
CA GLY A 47 -17.30 8.50 -15.16
C GLY A 47 -16.52 7.22 -14.91
N GLY A 48 -15.45 7.35 -14.13
CA GLY A 48 -14.42 6.32 -14.07
C GLY A 48 -13.53 6.36 -15.33
N GLY A 49 -12.48 5.56 -15.32
CA GLY A 49 -11.42 5.59 -16.33
C GLY A 49 -10.24 6.50 -15.97
N GLY A 50 -9.09 6.26 -16.61
CA GLY A 50 -7.82 6.91 -16.27
C GLY A 50 -6.79 5.88 -15.77
N GLU A 51 -5.75 6.34 -15.07
CA GLU A 51 -4.82 5.45 -14.35
C GLU A 51 -5.29 5.14 -12.91
N SER A 52 -6.52 5.51 -12.55
CA SER A 52 -7.13 5.32 -11.23
C SER A 52 -7.42 3.85 -10.93
N ALA A 53 -7.30 3.42 -9.67
CA ALA A 53 -7.49 2.02 -9.31
C ALA A 53 -8.94 1.54 -9.48
N GLU A 54 -9.12 0.46 -10.23
CA GLU A 54 -10.42 -0.15 -10.53
C GLU A 54 -10.49 -1.58 -9.99
N ILE A 55 -11.62 -1.94 -9.38
CA ILE A 55 -11.89 -3.30 -8.88
C ILE A 55 -13.18 -3.82 -9.51
N VAL A 56 -13.08 -5.00 -10.13
CA VAL A 56 -14.22 -5.68 -10.72
C VAL A 56 -14.71 -6.80 -9.80
N PHE A 57 -15.99 -6.76 -9.48
CA PHE A 57 -16.71 -7.82 -8.77
C PHE A 57 -17.65 -8.54 -9.72
N ALA A 58 -17.99 -9.78 -9.40
CA ALA A 58 -18.97 -10.57 -10.14
C ALA A 58 -19.98 -11.22 -9.20
N PHE A 59 -21.25 -11.22 -9.60
CA PHE A 59 -22.30 -11.95 -8.89
C PHE A 59 -23.30 -12.60 -9.86
N THR A 60 -23.95 -13.66 -9.38
CA THR A 60 -25.07 -14.32 -10.07
C THR A 60 -26.13 -14.65 -9.02
N LEU A 61 -27.37 -14.23 -9.27
CA LEU A 61 -28.47 -14.48 -8.32
C LEU A 61 -29.25 -15.74 -8.72
N GLU A 62 -29.68 -16.50 -7.70
CA GLU A 62 -30.53 -17.69 -7.88
C GLU A 62 -32.00 -17.33 -8.16
N ALA A 63 -32.41 -16.10 -7.84
CA ALA A 63 -33.74 -15.58 -8.06
C ALA A 63 -33.68 -14.13 -8.56
N SER A 64 -34.63 -13.72 -9.40
CA SER A 64 -34.67 -12.34 -9.87
C SER A 64 -35.09 -11.41 -8.73
N THR A 65 -34.19 -10.50 -8.36
CA THR A 65 -34.27 -9.74 -7.12
C THR A 65 -34.05 -8.25 -7.40
N LEU A 66 -34.81 -7.40 -6.72
CA LEU A 66 -34.48 -5.98 -6.61
C LEU A 66 -33.33 -5.88 -5.61
N ALA A 67 -32.19 -5.33 -5.99
CA ALA A 67 -31.04 -5.17 -5.13
C ALA A 67 -30.43 -3.77 -5.25
N CYS A 68 -29.68 -3.40 -4.22
CA CYS A 68 -28.90 -2.19 -4.14
C CYS A 68 -27.41 -2.56 -4.09
N LEU A 69 -26.61 -1.95 -4.95
CA LEU A 69 -25.18 -1.85 -4.76
C LEU A 69 -24.87 -0.47 -4.16
N SER A 70 -24.08 -0.41 -3.08
CA SER A 70 -23.74 0.84 -2.41
C SER A 70 -22.27 0.85 -2.03
N THR A 71 -21.59 1.98 -2.25
CA THR A 71 -20.21 2.20 -1.80
C THR A 71 -20.13 3.11 -0.57
N ALA A 72 -21.27 3.39 0.08
CA ALA A 72 -21.34 4.22 1.26
C ALA A 72 -20.36 3.73 2.35
N GLY A 73 -19.49 4.62 2.81
CA GLY A 73 -18.41 4.30 3.76
C GLY A 73 -17.04 4.09 3.11
N SER A 74 -16.93 4.17 1.79
CA SER A 74 -15.63 4.30 1.10
C SER A 74 -14.94 5.62 1.46
N ARG A 75 -13.62 5.65 1.38
CA ARG A 75 -12.79 6.80 1.81
C ARG A 75 -12.37 7.73 0.66
N PHE A 76 -13.00 7.56 -0.50
CA PHE A 76 -12.79 8.34 -1.71
C PHE A 76 -14.10 8.45 -2.50
N ASP A 77 -14.13 9.40 -3.44
CA ASP A 77 -15.23 9.58 -4.38
C ASP A 77 -15.26 8.41 -5.38
N THR A 78 -16.32 7.61 -5.30
CA THR A 78 -16.45 6.35 -6.03
C THR A 78 -17.32 6.51 -7.26
N VAL A 79 -16.95 5.86 -8.35
CA VAL A 79 -17.84 5.61 -9.48
C VAL A 79 -18.20 4.14 -9.52
N LEU A 80 -19.48 3.83 -9.62
CA LEU A 80 -19.99 2.47 -9.70
C LEU A 80 -20.74 2.26 -11.01
N TYR A 81 -20.44 1.18 -11.72
CA TYR A 81 -21.24 0.78 -12.89
C TYR A 81 -21.34 -0.73 -13.03
N VAL A 82 -22.41 -1.19 -13.69
CA VAL A 82 -22.74 -2.61 -13.80
C VAL A 82 -22.92 -3.03 -15.25
N ARG A 83 -22.25 -4.11 -15.66
CA ARG A 83 -22.43 -4.77 -16.96
C ARG A 83 -23.08 -6.14 -16.79
N ALA A 84 -23.97 -6.49 -17.73
CA ALA A 84 -24.73 -7.73 -17.69
C ALA A 84 -24.20 -8.74 -18.73
N GLY A 85 -23.79 -9.91 -18.28
CA GLY A 85 -23.41 -11.05 -19.11
C GLY A 85 -22.02 -10.97 -19.76
N ASP A 86 -21.55 -9.77 -20.13
CA ASP A 86 -20.23 -9.54 -20.69
C ASP A 86 -19.53 -8.40 -19.95
N CYS A 87 -18.41 -8.72 -19.31
CA CYS A 87 -17.61 -7.76 -18.56
C CYS A 87 -16.86 -6.78 -19.49
N THR A 88 -16.43 -7.23 -20.67
CA THR A 88 -15.57 -6.45 -21.55
C THR A 88 -16.35 -5.57 -22.54
N ASP A 89 -17.61 -5.90 -22.80
CA ASP A 89 -18.48 -5.12 -23.68
C ASP A 89 -19.03 -3.88 -22.97
N ALA A 90 -18.55 -2.69 -23.34
CA ALA A 90 -19.08 -1.44 -22.83
C ALA A 90 -20.58 -1.23 -23.14
N ALA A 91 -21.10 -1.85 -24.20
CA ALA A 91 -22.54 -1.80 -24.51
C ALA A 91 -23.40 -2.69 -23.61
N ALA A 92 -22.77 -3.57 -22.80
CA ALA A 92 -23.45 -4.39 -21.80
C ALA A 92 -23.71 -3.65 -20.49
N GLU A 93 -23.30 -2.38 -20.36
CA GLU A 93 -23.62 -1.55 -19.21
C GLU A 93 -25.13 -1.33 -19.07
N ILE A 94 -25.65 -1.61 -17.88
CA ILE A 94 -27.08 -1.50 -17.56
C ILE A 94 -27.38 -0.41 -16.54
N ALA A 95 -26.38 0.06 -15.80
CA ALA A 95 -26.49 1.11 -14.80
C ALA A 95 -25.12 1.71 -14.48
N CYS A 96 -25.10 2.99 -14.13
CA CYS A 96 -23.92 3.74 -13.69
C CYS A 96 -24.37 4.81 -12.69
N ASN A 97 -23.58 5.04 -11.65
CA ASN A 97 -23.71 6.16 -10.73
C ASN A 97 -22.31 6.60 -10.27
N ASP A 98 -22.11 7.90 -10.16
CA ASP A 98 -20.91 8.58 -9.62
C ASP A 98 -21.23 9.27 -8.29
N GLU A 99 -22.44 9.81 -8.13
CA GLU A 99 -22.87 10.42 -6.89
C GLU A 99 -24.26 9.93 -6.46
N SER A 100 -24.34 9.34 -5.28
CA SER A 100 -25.60 8.99 -4.65
C SER A 100 -26.23 10.23 -4.03
N MET A 101 -27.47 10.52 -4.42
CA MET A 101 -28.28 11.54 -3.72
C MET A 101 -28.63 11.15 -2.26
N ARG A 102 -28.23 9.96 -1.81
CA ARG A 102 -28.61 9.39 -0.51
C ARG A 102 -27.43 9.10 0.39
N ALA A 103 -26.22 8.90 -0.15
CA ALA A 103 -25.02 8.58 0.63
C ALA A 103 -24.05 9.78 0.61
N PRO A 104 -23.49 10.19 1.76
CA PRO A 104 -22.58 11.34 1.81
C PRO A 104 -21.20 11.00 1.24
N GLY A 105 -20.47 12.04 0.80
CA GLY A 105 -19.03 11.98 0.56
C GLY A 105 -18.58 11.35 -0.77
N GLY A 106 -19.33 11.51 -1.86
CA GLY A 106 -18.96 10.95 -3.17
C GLY A 106 -19.25 9.46 -3.30
N ALA A 107 -20.18 8.93 -2.50
CA ALA A 107 -20.51 7.51 -2.55
C ALA A 107 -21.51 7.23 -3.67
N SER A 108 -21.33 6.13 -4.38
CA SER A 108 -22.18 5.68 -5.47
C SER A 108 -23.19 4.61 -5.04
N GLU A 109 -24.41 4.67 -5.59
CA GLU A 109 -25.47 3.69 -5.38
C GLU A 109 -26.20 3.31 -6.68
N ILE A 110 -26.35 2.00 -6.92
CA ILE A 110 -27.14 1.45 -8.02
C ILE A 110 -28.27 0.60 -7.48
N GLU A 111 -29.50 1.06 -7.70
CA GLU A 111 -30.72 0.28 -7.45
C GLU A 111 -31.20 -0.36 -8.76
N GLY A 112 -31.26 -1.69 -8.79
CA GLY A 112 -31.57 -2.42 -10.01
C GLY A 112 -32.33 -3.72 -9.76
N ARG A 113 -33.12 -4.15 -10.74
CA ARG A 113 -33.68 -5.51 -10.76
C ARG A 113 -32.74 -6.42 -11.54
N PHE A 114 -32.10 -7.35 -10.84
CA PHE A 114 -31.17 -8.31 -11.42
C PHE A 114 -31.87 -9.64 -11.65
N ASP A 115 -31.67 -10.24 -12.83
CA ASP A 115 -32.35 -11.46 -13.24
C ASP A 115 -31.60 -12.73 -12.78
N ALA A 116 -32.37 -13.79 -12.49
CA ALA A 116 -31.82 -15.06 -12.05
C ALA A 116 -30.93 -15.70 -13.12
N GLY A 117 -29.77 -16.23 -12.73
CA GLY A 117 -28.85 -16.95 -13.61
C GLY A 117 -28.08 -16.08 -14.61
N VAL A 118 -28.19 -14.75 -14.52
CA VAL A 118 -27.34 -13.80 -15.27
C VAL A 118 -26.15 -13.41 -14.39
N THR A 119 -24.94 -13.50 -14.94
CA THR A 119 -23.74 -12.96 -14.30
C THR A 119 -23.68 -11.46 -14.53
N TYR A 120 -23.53 -10.70 -13.45
CA TYR A 120 -23.33 -9.26 -13.49
C TYR A 120 -21.93 -8.92 -13.01
N TYR A 121 -21.30 -7.97 -13.69
CA TYR A 121 -19.98 -7.45 -13.35
C TYR A 121 -20.14 -6.03 -12.82
N VAL A 122 -19.65 -5.79 -11.60
CA VAL A 122 -19.72 -4.51 -10.91
C VAL A 122 -18.33 -3.91 -10.90
N PHE A 123 -18.20 -2.72 -11.47
CA PHE A 123 -16.97 -1.98 -11.52
C PHE A 123 -17.03 -0.90 -10.47
N LEU A 124 -16.14 -1.00 -9.49
CA LEU A 124 -15.89 0.04 -8.51
C LEU A 124 -14.62 0.76 -8.94
N ASP A 125 -14.80 2.00 -9.38
CA ASP A 125 -13.74 2.91 -9.81
C ASP A 125 -13.80 4.17 -8.95
N ARG A 126 -12.92 5.10 -9.26
CA ARG A 126 -12.81 6.42 -8.62
C ARG A 126 -13.27 7.51 -9.59
N PHE A 127 -13.84 8.57 -9.03
CA PHE A 127 -14.09 9.80 -9.78
C PHE A 127 -12.78 10.57 -10.02
N ASP A 128 -12.52 10.98 -11.27
CA ASP A 128 -11.28 11.69 -11.62
C ASP A 128 -11.28 13.13 -11.08
N ASP A 129 -10.88 13.27 -9.82
CA ASP A 129 -10.62 14.54 -9.12
C ASP A 129 -9.12 14.90 -9.08
N GLY A 130 -8.28 14.12 -9.77
CA GLY A 130 -6.82 14.25 -9.76
C GLY A 130 -6.11 13.53 -8.60
N GLN A 131 -6.83 12.82 -7.71
CA GLN A 131 -6.24 11.99 -6.67
C GLN A 131 -6.23 10.51 -7.08
N ASN A 132 -5.05 9.89 -7.16
CA ASN A 132 -4.90 8.47 -7.51
C ASN A 132 -4.30 7.62 -6.38
N ALA A 133 -4.31 8.13 -5.15
CA ALA A 133 -3.77 7.40 -4.01
C ALA A 133 -4.65 6.18 -3.67
N PRO A 134 -4.06 5.04 -3.27
CA PRO A 134 -4.81 3.93 -2.72
C PRO A 134 -5.67 4.37 -1.53
N ALA A 135 -6.92 3.95 -1.50
CA ALA A 135 -7.85 4.30 -0.44
C ALA A 135 -8.79 3.14 -0.10
N ASP A 136 -9.26 3.10 1.14
CA ASP A 136 -10.18 2.05 1.57
C ASP A 136 -11.53 2.18 0.84
N PHE A 137 -11.96 1.10 0.21
CA PHE A 137 -13.29 0.97 -0.36
C PHE A 137 -14.18 0.07 0.51
N ARG A 138 -15.48 0.33 0.41
CA ARG A 138 -16.55 -0.55 0.85
C ARG A 138 -17.53 -0.74 -0.31
N LEU A 139 -18.00 -1.96 -0.53
CA LEU A 139 -19.07 -2.28 -1.47
C LEU A 139 -20.06 -3.23 -0.82
N ASP A 140 -21.31 -2.82 -0.72
CA ASP A 140 -22.43 -3.60 -0.24
C ASP A 140 -23.30 -4.07 -1.42
N LEU A 141 -23.72 -5.34 -1.43
CA LEU A 141 -24.79 -5.84 -2.31
C LEU A 141 -25.99 -6.26 -1.46
N LEU A 142 -27.03 -5.44 -1.39
CA LEU A 142 -28.17 -5.61 -0.48
C LEU A 142 -29.45 -5.97 -1.23
N GLU A 143 -30.28 -6.83 -0.64
CA GLU A 143 -31.63 -7.09 -1.16
C GLU A 143 -32.57 -5.90 -0.91
N GLY A 144 -33.22 -5.39 -1.95
CA GLY A 144 -34.21 -4.32 -1.89
C GLY A 144 -33.75 -3.01 -2.53
N PRO A 145 -34.53 -1.93 -2.36
CA PRO A 145 -34.17 -0.60 -2.83
C PRO A 145 -32.99 -0.01 -2.03
N CYS A 146 -32.22 0.89 -2.65
CA CYS A 146 -31.11 1.58 -1.98
C CYS A 146 -31.61 2.51 -0.86
N GLY A 147 -30.78 2.69 0.17
CA GLY A 147 -31.16 3.42 1.38
C GLY A 147 -32.07 2.64 2.34
N GLN A 148 -32.31 1.35 2.08
CA GLN A 148 -32.85 0.43 3.08
C GLN A 148 -31.75 -0.57 3.44
N GLY A 149 -31.34 -0.62 4.71
CA GLY A 149 -30.32 -1.59 5.13
C GLY A 149 -30.79 -3.04 5.00
N PRO A 150 -29.90 -4.02 5.24
CA PRO A 150 -30.19 -5.44 5.03
C PRO A 150 -31.42 -5.90 5.81
N PRO A 151 -32.16 -6.92 5.35
CA PRO A 151 -33.28 -7.45 6.11
C PRO A 151 -32.81 -8.03 7.46
N CYS A 152 -33.65 -7.90 8.48
CA CYS A 152 -33.36 -8.41 9.82
C CYS A 152 -34.65 -8.79 10.55
N GLU A 153 -34.50 -9.70 11.51
CA GLU A 153 -35.52 -10.08 12.49
C GLU A 153 -35.15 -9.64 13.90
N VAL A 154 -33.84 -9.49 14.19
CA VAL A 154 -33.31 -9.09 15.50
C VAL A 154 -32.11 -8.16 15.35
N ASP A 155 -31.87 -7.30 16.34
CA ASP A 155 -30.77 -6.33 16.34
C ASP A 155 -29.38 -6.97 16.13
N ALA A 156 -29.19 -8.20 16.60
CA ALA A 156 -27.91 -8.91 16.49
C ALA A 156 -27.50 -9.24 15.04
N GLN A 157 -28.40 -9.05 14.07
CA GLN A 157 -28.14 -9.22 12.63
C GLN A 157 -27.67 -7.92 11.96
N CYS A 158 -27.57 -6.83 12.72
CA CYS A 158 -27.24 -5.50 12.21
C CYS A 158 -26.00 -4.94 12.91
N ASP A 159 -25.19 -4.17 12.17
CA ASP A 159 -24.25 -3.21 12.75
C ASP A 159 -25.02 -1.94 13.15
N GLY A 160 -25.99 -2.11 14.06
CA GLY A 160 -27.03 -1.13 14.37
C GLY A 160 -28.27 -1.77 15.02
N ARG A 161 -29.46 -1.31 14.63
CA ARG A 161 -30.76 -1.78 15.13
C ARG A 161 -31.56 -2.46 14.02
N CYS A 162 -32.38 -3.44 14.40
CA CYS A 162 -33.38 -3.96 13.48
C CYS A 162 -34.64 -3.08 13.55
N GLY A 163 -34.89 -2.33 12.48
CA GLY A 163 -36.03 -1.43 12.41
C GLY A 163 -37.37 -2.16 12.28
N PRO A 164 -38.49 -1.48 12.62
CA PRO A 164 -39.82 -2.07 12.61
C PRO A 164 -40.31 -2.54 11.22
N ALA A 165 -39.62 -2.13 10.15
CA ALA A 165 -39.84 -2.62 8.80
C ALA A 165 -39.09 -3.94 8.49
N GLY A 166 -38.40 -4.53 9.47
CA GLY A 166 -37.56 -5.73 9.29
C GLY A 166 -36.29 -5.44 8.49
N ARG A 167 -35.70 -4.26 8.70
CA ARG A 167 -34.54 -3.75 7.97
C ARG A 167 -33.52 -3.18 8.96
N CYS A 168 -32.26 -3.51 8.79
CA CYS A 168 -31.18 -2.94 9.56
C CYS A 168 -31.10 -1.45 9.29
N VAL A 169 -31.02 -0.68 10.36
CA VAL A 169 -30.85 0.77 10.35
C VAL A 169 -29.73 1.10 11.32
N GLY A 170 -29.02 2.20 11.09
CA GLY A 170 -28.00 2.68 12.02
C GLY A 170 -28.62 3.11 13.36
N CYS A 171 -29.85 3.61 13.34
CA CYS A 171 -30.55 4.08 14.54
C CYS A 171 -32.08 4.06 14.38
N LEU A 172 -32.78 4.04 15.52
CA LEU A 172 -34.22 4.27 15.63
C LEU A 172 -34.54 5.52 16.46
N ALA A 173 -33.59 5.98 17.26
CA ALA A 173 -33.64 7.22 18.02
C ALA A 173 -32.23 7.80 18.18
N ASP A 174 -32.13 9.08 18.53
CA ASP A 174 -30.85 9.79 18.72
C ASP A 174 -29.93 9.09 19.73
N ALA A 175 -30.50 8.43 20.75
CA ALA A 175 -29.74 7.70 21.76
C ALA A 175 -29.02 6.44 21.22
N ASP A 176 -29.38 5.99 20.02
CA ASP A 176 -28.71 4.88 19.35
C ASP A 176 -27.42 5.33 18.66
N CYS A 177 -27.25 6.65 18.45
CA CYS A 177 -26.07 7.21 17.84
C CYS A 177 -25.00 7.51 18.89
N ALA A 178 -23.79 6.97 18.68
CA ALA A 178 -22.64 7.25 19.54
C ALA A 178 -22.29 8.75 19.56
N VAL A 179 -22.51 9.43 18.43
CA VAL A 179 -22.41 10.87 18.25
C VAL A 179 -23.56 11.31 17.31
N GLY A 180 -24.21 12.43 17.62
CA GLY A 180 -25.18 13.07 16.72
C GLY A 180 -26.66 12.72 16.94
N ARG A 181 -27.43 12.67 15.86
CA ARG A 181 -28.88 12.50 15.78
C ARG A 181 -29.25 11.41 14.79
N CYS A 182 -30.40 10.79 15.00
CA CYS A 182 -30.95 9.81 14.09
C CYS A 182 -31.84 10.49 13.04
N ASP A 183 -31.48 10.37 11.78
CA ASP A 183 -32.30 10.89 10.67
C ASP A 183 -33.58 10.06 10.48
N PRO A 184 -34.61 10.59 9.79
CA PRO A 184 -35.83 9.83 9.49
C PRO A 184 -35.63 8.59 8.61
N GLY A 185 -34.46 8.45 7.97
CA GLY A 185 -34.03 7.28 7.21
C GLY A 185 -33.36 6.21 8.07
N GLY A 186 -33.18 6.44 9.37
CA GLY A 186 -32.55 5.52 10.30
C GLY A 186 -31.02 5.55 10.27
N ARG A 187 -30.41 6.68 9.92
CA ARG A 187 -28.95 6.85 9.90
C ARG A 187 -28.48 7.86 10.94
N CYS A 188 -27.33 7.59 11.55
CA CYS A 188 -26.70 8.53 12.47
C CYS A 188 -25.95 9.60 11.69
N ALA A 189 -26.30 10.85 11.96
CA ALA A 189 -25.66 12.04 11.42
C ALA A 189 -25.21 12.93 12.58
N ALA A 190 -24.08 13.63 12.45
CA ALA A 190 -23.63 14.56 13.49
C ALA A 190 -24.67 15.68 13.75
N CYS A 191 -25.42 16.09 12.72
CA CYS A 191 -26.48 17.09 12.81
C CYS A 191 -27.63 16.81 11.83
N LEU A 192 -28.81 17.37 12.10
CA LEU A 192 -29.93 17.44 11.14
C LEU A 192 -30.31 18.89 10.81
N ALA A 193 -29.87 19.84 11.64
CA ALA A 193 -29.99 21.27 11.43
C ALA A 193 -28.82 22.00 12.09
N ASP A 194 -28.56 23.25 11.69
CA ASP A 194 -27.47 24.09 12.24
C ASP A 194 -27.52 24.19 13.78
N ALA A 195 -28.71 24.14 14.36
CA ALA A 195 -28.90 24.19 15.81
C ALA A 195 -28.38 22.95 16.55
N ASP A 196 -28.11 21.84 15.85
CA ASP A 196 -27.47 20.66 16.41
C ASP A 196 -25.94 20.80 16.51
N CYS A 197 -25.38 21.84 15.88
CA CYS A 197 -23.94 22.09 15.83
C CYS A 197 -23.48 23.11 16.88
N ALA A 198 -22.16 23.19 17.09
CA ALA A 198 -21.60 24.19 17.99
C ALA A 198 -21.82 25.60 17.44
N GLU A 199 -21.79 26.60 18.32
CA GLU A 199 -21.97 27.99 17.92
C GLU A 199 -20.93 28.40 16.85
N GLY A 200 -21.43 28.81 15.69
CA GLY A 200 -20.61 29.16 14.51
C GLY A 200 -20.49 28.05 13.45
N ASP A 201 -21.08 26.88 13.65
CA ASP A 201 -21.13 25.80 12.67
C ASP A 201 -22.52 25.72 11.99
N THR A 202 -22.54 25.30 10.73
CA THR A 202 -23.71 24.98 9.91
C THR A 202 -23.81 23.47 9.71
N CYS A 203 -25.02 22.95 9.56
CA CYS A 203 -25.23 21.55 9.26
C CYS A 203 -25.29 21.35 7.73
N ALA A 204 -24.27 20.70 7.18
CA ALA A 204 -24.20 20.33 5.77
C ALA A 204 -24.10 18.82 5.63
N ASP A 205 -25.06 18.21 4.93
CA ASP A 205 -25.10 16.77 4.62
C ASP A 205 -24.90 15.84 5.83
N GLY A 206 -25.48 16.23 6.97
CA GLY A 206 -25.42 15.44 8.21
C GLY A 206 -24.16 15.65 9.04
N SER A 207 -23.27 16.56 8.62
CA SER A 207 -22.02 16.93 9.30
C SER A 207 -22.06 18.39 9.74
N CYS A 208 -21.55 18.68 10.94
CA CYS A 208 -21.36 20.06 11.37
C CYS A 208 -20.10 20.61 10.71
N THR A 209 -20.28 21.58 9.83
CA THR A 209 -19.23 22.27 9.08
C THR A 209 -19.15 23.72 9.55
N ARG A 210 -17.95 24.25 9.82
CA ARG A 210 -17.80 25.62 10.30
C ARG A 210 -17.82 26.64 9.17
N ASP A 211 -19.00 27.11 8.77
CA ASP A 211 -19.14 28.26 7.85
C ASP A 211 -19.07 29.59 8.60
N GLY A 212 -17.84 30.11 8.80
CA GLY A 212 -17.61 31.51 9.21
C GLY A 212 -16.88 31.67 10.54
N VAL A 213 -15.56 31.51 10.50
CA VAL A 213 -14.66 31.58 11.67
C VAL A 213 -14.37 33.05 12.06
N PRO A 214 -14.28 33.38 13.35
CA PRO A 214 -13.73 34.65 13.85
C PRO A 214 -12.26 34.96 13.45
N ASP A 215 -11.53 34.04 12.83
CA ASP A 215 -10.07 34.11 12.70
C ASP A 215 -9.57 34.71 11.36
N CYS A 216 -10.45 34.99 10.40
CA CYS A 216 -10.05 35.57 9.11
C CYS A 216 -9.63 37.05 9.23
N VAL A 217 -10.37 37.84 10.02
CA VAL A 217 -10.05 39.28 10.19
C VAL A 217 -8.78 39.45 11.02
N GLU A 218 -8.56 38.61 12.02
CA GLU A 218 -7.37 38.64 12.87
C GLU A 218 -6.13 38.16 12.11
N ALA A 219 -6.19 37.04 11.40
CA ALA A 219 -5.08 36.58 10.55
C ALA A 219 -4.74 37.58 9.44
N CYS A 220 -5.74 38.16 8.78
CA CYS A 220 -5.52 39.17 7.74
C CYS A 220 -4.84 40.44 8.31
N GLN A 221 -5.25 40.88 9.50
CA GLN A 221 -4.63 42.05 10.13
C GLN A 221 -3.15 41.81 10.47
N VAL A 222 -2.79 40.61 10.92
CA VAL A 222 -1.39 40.23 11.19
C VAL A 222 -0.55 40.25 9.91
N VAL A 223 -1.09 39.77 8.78
CA VAL A 223 -0.42 39.83 7.46
C VAL A 223 -0.24 41.27 6.99
N LEU A 224 -1.28 42.10 7.09
CA LEU A 224 -1.20 43.51 6.72
C LEU A 224 -0.18 44.25 7.60
N ASP A 225 -0.19 44.03 8.91
CA ASP A 225 0.76 44.65 9.83
C ASP A 225 2.22 44.27 9.52
N CYS A 226 2.46 43.08 8.96
CA CYS A 226 3.78 42.59 8.57
C CYS A 226 4.25 43.03 7.17
N PHE A 227 3.35 43.09 6.18
CA PHE A 227 3.74 43.27 4.76
C PHE A 227 3.13 44.50 4.07
N ASP A 228 2.00 45.03 4.54
CA ASP A 228 1.38 46.25 4.00
C ASP A 228 0.56 47.03 5.05
N PRO A 229 1.23 47.69 6.03
CA PRO A 229 0.56 48.31 7.18
C PRO A 229 -0.27 49.57 6.83
N GLY A 230 -0.34 49.94 5.55
CA GLY A 230 -1.11 51.09 5.06
C GLY A 230 -2.45 50.73 4.40
N ALA A 231 -2.77 49.44 4.27
CA ALA A 231 -3.96 48.99 3.55
C ALA A 231 -5.26 49.22 4.36
N PRO A 232 -6.39 49.56 3.69
CA PRO A 232 -7.68 49.71 4.35
C PRO A 232 -8.25 48.34 4.78
N PRO A 233 -8.91 48.24 5.96
CA PRO A 233 -9.44 46.97 6.50
C PRO A 233 -10.43 46.24 5.58
N GLU A 234 -11.12 46.97 4.70
CA GLU A 234 -12.10 46.44 3.75
C GLU A 234 -11.47 45.51 2.69
N ALA A 235 -10.15 45.55 2.51
CA ALA A 235 -9.43 44.61 1.64
C ALA A 235 -9.39 43.17 2.19
N CYS A 236 -9.56 42.98 3.50
CA CYS A 236 -9.49 41.67 4.15
C CYS A 236 -10.66 40.74 3.81
N GLU A 237 -11.88 41.28 3.64
CA GLU A 237 -13.07 40.45 3.41
C GLU A 237 -13.12 39.83 2.00
N ALA A 238 -12.45 40.45 1.02
CA ALA A 238 -12.43 39.99 -0.37
C ALA A 238 -11.36 38.92 -0.63
N GLY A 239 -10.19 39.01 0.02
CA GLY A 239 -9.09 38.05 -0.14
C GLY A 239 -9.32 36.70 0.56
N CYS A 240 -9.96 36.69 1.73
CA CYS A 240 -10.22 35.47 2.50
C CYS A 240 -11.15 34.46 1.79
N ARG A 241 -11.98 34.90 0.84
CA ARG A 241 -12.92 34.02 0.12
C ARG A 241 -12.26 33.20 -0.98
N ALA A 242 -11.00 33.48 -1.31
CA ALA A 242 -10.36 32.90 -2.49
C ALA A 242 -9.36 31.77 -2.17
N GLU A 243 -8.48 31.92 -1.17
CA GLU A 243 -7.25 31.07 -1.14
C GLU A 243 -6.61 30.87 0.26
N SER A 244 -7.35 30.58 1.35
CA SER A 244 -6.71 30.20 2.63
C SER A 244 -7.43 29.07 3.36
N THR A 245 -6.68 28.05 3.80
CA THR A 245 -7.20 26.95 4.62
C THR A 245 -7.32 27.38 6.10
N PRO A 246 -8.08 26.66 6.94
CA PRO A 246 -8.14 26.93 8.38
C PRO A 246 -6.78 26.83 9.09
N GLU A 247 -5.87 25.98 8.58
CA GLU A 247 -4.55 25.72 9.16
C GLU A 247 -3.59 26.89 8.92
N ASP A 248 -3.62 27.49 7.72
CA ASP A 248 -2.85 28.69 7.39
C ASP A 248 -3.21 29.86 8.33
N ARG A 249 -4.50 30.00 8.66
CA ARG A 249 -5.01 31.08 9.53
C ARG A 249 -4.54 30.92 10.98
N LEU A 250 -4.48 29.68 11.47
CA LEU A 250 -3.97 29.38 12.81
C LEU A 250 -2.45 29.58 12.89
N CYS A 251 -1.71 29.23 11.84
CA CYS A 251 -0.27 29.51 11.74
C CYS A 251 0.02 31.01 11.80
N VAL A 252 -0.69 31.81 11.00
CA VAL A 252 -0.49 33.26 10.93
C VAL A 252 -0.77 33.95 12.27
N THR A 253 -1.84 33.58 12.97
CA THR A 253 -2.22 34.20 14.26
C THR A 253 -1.34 33.74 15.43
N SER A 254 -0.65 32.61 15.31
CA SER A 254 0.27 32.08 16.32
C SER A 254 1.75 32.40 16.03
N ALA A 255 2.06 32.99 14.87
CA ALA A 255 3.42 33.30 14.45
C ALA A 255 4.09 34.36 15.35
N PRO A 256 5.29 34.09 15.90
CA PRO A 256 5.95 35.00 16.83
C PRO A 256 6.67 36.18 16.14
N SER A 257 6.75 36.22 14.81
CA SER A 257 7.42 37.26 14.03
C SER A 257 6.92 37.31 12.59
N CYS A 258 7.16 38.42 11.88
CA CYS A 258 6.78 38.54 10.46
C CYS A 258 7.55 37.59 9.53
N GLU A 259 8.73 37.12 9.92
CA GLU A 259 9.47 36.09 9.19
C GLU A 259 8.78 34.72 9.32
N ALA A 260 8.23 34.41 10.50
CA ALA A 260 7.42 33.21 10.72
C ALA A 260 6.04 33.30 10.02
N VAL A 261 5.47 34.50 9.89
CA VAL A 261 4.24 34.71 9.09
C VAL A 261 4.49 34.38 7.62
N SER A 262 5.66 34.71 7.03
CA SER A 262 6.01 34.30 5.66
C SER A 262 6.03 32.78 5.48
N ALA A 263 6.52 32.05 6.48
CA ALA A 263 6.62 30.59 6.45
C ALA A 263 5.25 29.89 6.50
N CYS A 264 4.22 30.56 7.03
CA CYS A 264 2.85 30.04 7.05
C CYS A 264 2.17 29.98 5.66
N PHE A 265 2.73 30.66 4.66
CA PHE A 265 2.21 30.63 3.28
C PHE A 265 3.04 29.70 2.38
N GLU A 266 4.05 29.04 2.94
CA GLU A 266 4.71 27.92 2.29
C GLU A 266 4.01 26.63 2.72
N PRO A 267 3.71 25.68 1.81
CA PRO A 267 2.79 24.57 2.10
C PRO A 267 3.22 23.78 3.35
N ALA A 268 2.31 23.62 4.32
CA ALA A 268 2.55 23.00 5.63
C ALA A 268 3.02 21.54 5.57
N ASP A 269 2.84 20.86 4.43
CA ASP A 269 3.35 19.50 4.24
C ASP A 269 4.81 19.48 3.76
N ARG A 270 5.45 20.64 3.52
CA ARG A 270 6.77 20.71 2.91
C ARG A 270 7.89 21.05 3.89
N CYS A 271 8.76 20.08 4.12
CA CYS A 271 10.07 20.29 4.74
C CYS A 271 11.11 20.48 3.62
N ASP A 272 11.74 21.67 3.54
CA ASP A 272 12.64 22.07 2.45
C ASP A 272 12.09 21.82 1.02
N GLY A 273 10.76 21.98 0.86
CA GLY A 273 10.08 21.82 -0.43
C GLY A 273 9.64 20.38 -0.76
N VAL A 274 9.83 19.41 0.14
CA VAL A 274 9.43 18.00 -0.01
C VAL A 274 8.22 17.68 0.86
N VAL A 275 7.16 17.12 0.25
CA VAL A 275 5.94 16.69 0.95
C VAL A 275 6.26 15.49 1.86
N CYS A 276 5.90 15.56 3.13
CA CYS A 276 6.12 14.46 4.09
C CYS A 276 5.19 13.27 3.82
N ASP A 277 5.73 12.04 3.94
CA ASP A 277 4.94 10.81 3.83
C ASP A 277 3.92 10.67 4.99
N ASP A 278 2.85 9.91 4.78
CA ASP A 278 1.77 9.71 5.75
C ASP A 278 2.27 9.25 7.13
N GLY A 279 1.88 9.99 8.17
CA GLY A 279 2.29 9.73 9.56
C GLY A 279 3.59 10.43 9.98
N LEU A 280 4.30 11.09 9.06
CA LEU A 280 5.44 11.96 9.39
C LEU A 280 4.98 13.41 9.53
N VAL A 281 5.61 14.13 10.44
CA VAL A 281 5.36 15.56 10.70
C VAL A 281 6.65 16.34 10.44
N CYS A 282 6.56 17.46 9.75
CA CYS A 282 7.70 18.34 9.51
C CYS A 282 8.15 18.97 10.84
N THR A 283 9.36 18.63 11.30
CA THR A 283 9.91 19.15 12.57
C THR A 283 10.61 20.49 12.33
N PRO A 284 10.11 21.63 12.87
CA PRO A 284 10.69 22.95 12.58
C PRO A 284 12.12 23.16 13.07
N ALA A 285 12.61 22.31 13.98
CA ALA A 285 13.96 22.38 14.52
C ALA A 285 15.01 21.71 13.61
N THR A 286 14.61 20.70 12.83
CA THR A 286 15.51 19.89 11.99
C THR A 286 15.26 20.08 10.49
N GLY A 287 14.07 20.56 10.10
CA GLY A 287 13.69 20.72 8.69
C GLY A 287 13.43 19.39 7.97
N LEU A 288 13.15 18.33 8.72
CA LEU A 288 12.93 16.97 8.19
C LEU A 288 11.52 16.46 8.54
N CYS A 289 11.00 15.57 7.69
CA CYS A 289 9.78 14.81 7.94
C CYS A 289 10.05 13.68 8.95
N GLU A 290 9.48 13.76 10.14
CA GLU A 290 9.77 12.85 11.25
C GLU A 290 8.49 12.26 11.86
N ASP A 291 8.48 10.95 12.14
CA ASP A 291 7.36 10.29 12.82
C ASP A 291 7.27 10.78 14.28
N PRO A 292 6.14 11.35 14.73
CA PRO A 292 5.98 11.87 16.09
C PRO A 292 5.92 10.78 17.17
N LEU A 293 5.76 9.51 16.78
CA LEU A 293 5.78 8.34 17.67
C LEU A 293 7.12 7.59 17.65
N ALA A 294 8.06 7.98 16.78
CA ALA A 294 9.37 7.34 16.72
C ALA A 294 10.27 7.76 17.89
N PRO A 295 11.09 6.84 18.43
CA PRO A 295 12.02 7.16 19.51
C PRO A 295 12.97 8.29 19.12
N THR A 296 13.24 9.18 20.07
CA THR A 296 14.18 10.28 19.81
C THR A 296 15.62 9.75 19.74
N CYS A 297 16.52 10.57 19.18
CA CYS A 297 17.95 10.25 19.24
C CYS A 297 18.47 10.13 20.68
N GLU A 298 17.88 10.87 21.64
CA GLU A 298 18.23 10.69 23.05
C GLU A 298 17.82 9.31 23.56
N GLU A 299 16.64 8.82 23.20
CA GLU A 299 16.12 7.51 23.62
C GLU A 299 16.91 6.36 23.00
N ALA A 300 17.19 6.42 21.68
CA ALA A 300 17.95 5.38 20.98
C ALA A 300 19.41 5.30 21.46
N CYS A 301 20.09 6.43 21.62
CA CYS A 301 21.47 6.45 22.12
C CYS A 301 21.58 6.06 23.61
N ALA A 302 20.56 6.37 24.42
CA ALA A 302 20.48 5.89 25.79
C ALA A 302 20.29 4.36 25.85
N ALA A 303 19.48 3.78 24.97
CA ALA A 303 19.29 2.33 24.86
C ALA A 303 20.61 1.62 24.48
N LEU A 304 21.33 2.12 23.47
CA LEU A 304 22.64 1.60 23.08
C LEU A 304 23.68 1.70 24.20
N SER A 305 23.66 2.79 24.97
CA SER A 305 24.55 2.95 26.12
C SER A 305 24.22 1.99 27.25
N ALA A 306 22.93 1.78 27.53
CA ALA A 306 22.47 0.80 28.52
C ALA A 306 22.88 -0.64 28.16
N CYS A 307 22.94 -0.96 26.86
CA CYS A 307 23.42 -2.23 26.33
C CYS A 307 24.95 -2.34 26.23
N GLY A 308 25.70 -1.26 26.52
CA GLY A 308 27.17 -1.26 26.53
C GLY A 308 27.84 -1.07 25.17
N PHE A 309 27.07 -0.82 24.10
CA PHE A 309 27.60 -0.55 22.76
C PHE A 309 28.19 0.86 22.66
N VAL A 310 27.64 1.81 23.42
CA VAL A 310 28.12 3.19 23.48
C VAL A 310 28.56 3.53 24.92
N PRO A 311 29.82 3.94 25.14
CA PRO A 311 30.23 4.45 26.46
C PRO A 311 29.38 5.65 26.87
N GLU A 312 28.99 5.75 28.14
CA GLU A 312 28.14 6.85 28.64
C GLU A 312 28.70 8.25 28.28
N ALA A 313 30.02 8.40 28.29
CA ALA A 313 30.70 9.65 27.90
C ALA A 313 30.55 10.01 26.40
N SER A 314 30.19 9.04 25.55
CA SER A 314 30.04 9.19 24.10
C SER A 314 28.58 9.35 23.66
N VAL A 315 27.61 9.28 24.58
CA VAL A 315 26.19 9.47 24.29
C VAL A 315 25.89 10.80 23.58
N PRO A 316 26.49 11.96 23.97
CA PRO A 316 26.26 13.21 23.23
C PRO A 316 26.70 13.14 21.77
N ALA A 317 27.84 12.50 21.49
CA ALA A 317 28.32 12.32 20.12
C ALA A 317 27.46 11.33 19.33
N CYS A 318 26.91 10.31 19.99
CA CYS A 318 25.91 9.41 19.38
C CYS A 318 24.66 10.19 18.97
N ILE A 319 24.13 11.06 19.85
CA ILE A 319 22.95 11.88 19.57
C ILE A 319 23.21 12.80 18.37
N ASP A 320 24.36 13.47 18.35
CA ASP A 320 24.75 14.35 17.24
C ASP A 320 24.89 13.57 15.92
N GLY A 321 25.48 12.36 15.94
CA GLY A 321 25.54 11.48 14.77
C GLY A 321 24.16 11.01 14.31
N CYS A 322 23.29 10.60 15.24
CA CYS A 322 21.93 10.16 14.99
C CYS A 322 21.08 11.27 14.33
N ARG A 323 21.22 12.51 14.79
CA ARG A 323 20.52 13.67 14.18
C ARG A 323 20.98 13.97 12.76
N ASN A 324 22.21 13.58 12.41
CA ASN A 324 22.78 13.85 11.09
C ASN A 324 22.53 12.73 10.06
N ASP A 325 22.39 11.47 10.50
CA ASP A 325 22.47 10.31 9.60
C ASP A 325 21.55 9.12 9.98
N SER A 326 20.41 9.36 10.66
CA SER A 326 19.44 8.28 10.97
C SER A 326 18.00 8.62 10.58
N ILE A 327 17.29 7.64 10.00
CA ILE A 327 15.85 7.74 9.76
C ILE A 327 15.05 7.17 10.94
N ALA A 328 13.81 7.62 11.12
CA ALA A 328 12.94 7.24 12.24
C ALA A 328 12.83 5.72 12.44
N ALA A 329 12.71 4.96 11.34
CA ALA A 329 12.66 3.51 11.35
C ALA A 329 13.91 2.86 11.97
N GLN A 330 15.10 3.40 11.72
CA GLN A 330 16.35 2.88 12.28
C GLN A 330 16.43 3.10 13.79
N ARG A 331 15.96 4.25 14.29
CA ARG A 331 15.88 4.52 15.74
C ARG A 331 14.89 3.59 16.43
N ALA A 332 13.72 3.38 15.82
CA ALA A 332 12.74 2.42 16.31
C ALA A 332 13.29 0.99 16.35
N CYS A 333 13.99 0.57 15.29
CA CYS A 333 14.65 -0.72 15.21
C CYS A 333 15.72 -0.89 16.30
N VAL A 334 16.58 0.10 16.52
CA VAL A 334 17.63 0.07 17.55
C VAL A 334 17.01 -0.09 18.95
N VAL A 335 15.93 0.64 19.25
CA VAL A 335 15.24 0.52 20.54
C VAL A 335 14.54 -0.84 20.68
N ALA A 336 13.94 -1.36 19.61
CA ALA A 336 13.26 -2.66 19.60
C ALA A 336 14.22 -3.86 19.66
N ALA A 337 15.41 -3.75 19.06
CA ALA A 337 16.45 -4.78 19.06
C ALA A 337 17.02 -5.07 20.46
N GLY A 338 16.85 -4.15 21.40
CA GLY A 338 17.36 -4.31 22.76
C GLY A 338 18.89 -4.41 22.76
N CYS A 339 19.45 -5.46 23.36
CA CYS A 339 20.91 -5.68 23.42
C CYS A 339 21.40 -6.81 22.50
N ASP A 340 20.62 -7.18 21.48
CA ASP A 340 21.04 -8.16 20.48
C ASP A 340 21.93 -7.50 19.42
N GLU A 341 23.19 -7.89 19.38
CA GLU A 341 24.23 -7.29 18.52
C GLU A 341 23.91 -7.46 17.03
N ALA A 342 23.44 -8.63 16.62
CA ALA A 342 23.11 -8.91 15.22
C ALA A 342 21.86 -8.13 14.77
N ALA A 343 20.87 -7.98 15.65
CA ALA A 343 19.66 -7.20 15.36
C ALA A 343 19.96 -5.69 15.27
N ILE A 344 20.84 -5.15 16.13
CA ILE A 344 21.28 -3.75 16.04
C ILE A 344 22.05 -3.50 14.74
N GLU A 345 22.93 -4.43 14.34
CA GLU A 345 23.68 -4.31 13.09
C GLU A 345 22.73 -4.30 11.87
N ALA A 346 21.69 -5.14 11.89
CA ALA A 346 20.66 -5.18 10.85
C ALA A 346 19.86 -3.87 10.73
N CYS A 347 19.75 -3.08 11.81
CA CYS A 347 19.07 -1.78 11.76
C CYS A 347 19.77 -0.74 10.88
N SER A 348 21.03 -0.96 10.49
CA SER A 348 21.77 -0.05 9.60
C SER A 348 21.53 -0.30 8.10
N ALA A 349 20.68 -1.29 7.75
CA ALA A 349 20.33 -1.58 6.37
C ALA A 349 19.37 -0.53 5.76
N PRO A 350 19.36 -0.33 4.42
CA PRO A 350 18.40 0.54 3.75
C PRO A 350 16.95 0.08 4.01
N PRO A 351 15.98 1.01 4.14
CA PRO A 351 14.57 0.64 4.26
C PRO A 351 14.09 -0.09 3.00
N CYS A 352 13.23 -1.08 3.21
CA CYS A 352 12.63 -1.95 2.21
C CYS A 352 11.13 -1.66 2.16
N GLY A 353 10.64 -0.90 1.18
CA GLY A 353 9.23 -0.53 1.11
C GLY A 353 8.75 0.22 2.36
N GLY A 354 9.60 1.10 2.92
CA GLY A 354 9.30 1.87 4.13
C GLY A 354 9.48 1.13 5.46
N GLN A 355 9.89 -0.14 5.46
CA GLN A 355 10.12 -0.93 6.68
C GLN A 355 11.54 -1.54 6.72
N LEU A 356 12.04 -1.86 7.91
CA LEU A 356 13.30 -2.61 8.07
C LEU A 356 13.00 -4.10 8.15
N CYS A 357 13.79 -4.92 7.45
CA CYS A 357 13.64 -6.36 7.49
C CYS A 357 14.13 -6.94 8.82
N GLN A 358 13.46 -7.98 9.30
CA GLN A 358 13.81 -8.65 10.54
C GLN A 358 15.12 -9.45 10.38
N ALA A 359 15.72 -9.86 11.50
CA ALA A 359 16.88 -10.74 11.48
C ALA A 359 16.59 -12.02 10.67
N GLY A 360 17.50 -12.38 9.76
CA GLY A 360 17.30 -13.50 8.84
C GLY A 360 16.45 -13.18 7.61
N GLN A 361 16.08 -11.91 7.39
CA GLN A 361 15.41 -11.45 6.18
C GLN A 361 16.29 -10.50 5.38
N ALA A 362 16.05 -10.40 4.07
CA ALA A 362 16.57 -9.31 3.25
C ALA A 362 15.51 -8.71 2.35
N CYS A 363 15.78 -7.49 1.89
CA CYS A 363 14.90 -6.77 1.00
C CYS A 363 14.99 -7.28 -0.44
N PHE A 364 13.87 -7.69 -1.01
CA PHE A 364 13.77 -7.98 -2.44
C PHE A 364 12.53 -7.32 -3.02
N ALA A 365 12.76 -6.34 -3.90
CA ALA A 365 11.70 -5.55 -4.54
C ALA A 365 10.71 -4.97 -3.52
N GLU A 366 11.23 -4.17 -2.58
CA GLU A 366 10.45 -3.50 -1.52
C GLU A 366 9.71 -4.43 -0.54
N VAL A 367 9.98 -5.73 -0.57
CA VAL A 367 9.38 -6.72 0.35
C VAL A 367 10.47 -7.47 1.11
N CYS A 368 10.33 -7.55 2.43
CA CYS A 368 11.19 -8.39 3.26
C CYS A 368 10.91 -9.87 3.05
N ARG A 369 11.96 -10.64 2.75
CA ARG A 369 11.89 -12.08 2.49
C ARG A 369 12.77 -12.84 3.44
N ASP A 370 12.23 -13.91 4.02
CA ASP A 370 12.98 -14.86 4.82
C ASP A 370 14.09 -15.50 3.97
N LEU A 371 15.32 -15.41 4.46
CA LEU A 371 16.48 -16.03 3.84
C LEU A 371 16.58 -17.47 4.30
N GLN A 372 16.64 -18.39 3.35
CA GLN A 372 16.98 -19.77 3.65
C GLN A 372 18.42 -19.82 4.20
N PRO A 373 18.67 -20.64 5.24
CA PRO A 373 19.99 -20.81 5.82
C PRO A 373 20.97 -21.41 4.81
N VAL A 374 22.26 -21.30 5.12
CA VAL A 374 23.32 -21.86 4.29
C VAL A 374 23.30 -23.39 4.34
N HIS A 375 23.46 -24.01 3.18
CA HIS A 375 23.62 -25.45 2.99
C HIS A 375 24.91 -25.77 2.22
N ASP A 376 25.47 -26.96 2.47
CA ASP A 376 26.70 -27.44 1.83
C ASP A 376 26.47 -28.79 1.12
N CYS A 377 27.53 -29.42 0.60
CA CYS A 377 27.41 -30.72 -0.05
C CYS A 377 27.10 -31.89 0.90
N ALA A 378 27.31 -31.74 2.21
CA ALA A 378 26.95 -32.75 3.20
C ALA A 378 25.46 -32.72 3.53
N ASP A 379 24.83 -31.54 3.48
CA ASP A 379 23.40 -31.34 3.69
C ASP A 379 22.81 -30.27 2.74
N PRO A 380 22.68 -30.59 1.42
CA PRO A 380 22.20 -29.62 0.43
C PRO A 380 20.70 -29.36 0.58
N ALA A 381 20.29 -28.10 0.45
CA ALA A 381 18.87 -27.73 0.57
C ALA A 381 18.05 -28.27 -0.62
N PRO A 382 16.84 -28.80 -0.40
CA PRO A 382 15.96 -29.18 -1.51
C PRO A 382 15.54 -27.93 -2.30
N LEU A 383 15.59 -28.06 -3.63
CA LEU A 383 15.20 -27.02 -4.58
C LEU A 383 14.13 -27.56 -5.53
N ALA A 384 13.19 -26.70 -5.89
CA ALA A 384 12.11 -26.99 -6.84
C ALA A 384 11.97 -25.84 -7.84
N VAL A 385 11.05 -25.97 -8.79
CA VAL A 385 10.67 -24.84 -9.67
C VAL A 385 10.01 -23.75 -8.81
N GLY A 386 10.44 -22.51 -8.98
CA GLY A 386 9.98 -21.37 -8.18
C GLY A 386 11.05 -20.32 -7.93
N ARG A 387 10.76 -19.39 -7.02
CA ARG A 387 11.68 -18.35 -6.58
C ARG A 387 12.05 -18.56 -5.11
N PHE A 388 13.33 -18.48 -4.81
CA PHE A 388 13.94 -18.76 -3.51
C PHE A 388 14.81 -17.58 -3.10
N TYR A 389 14.90 -17.33 -1.80
CA TYR A 389 15.71 -16.28 -1.22
C TYR A 389 16.67 -16.92 -0.22
N GLY A 390 17.94 -16.54 -0.26
CA GLY A 390 18.98 -17.13 0.56
C GLY A 390 20.10 -16.14 0.83
N THR A 391 21.11 -16.58 1.59
CA THR A 391 22.31 -15.79 1.85
C THR A 391 23.56 -16.64 1.75
N THR A 392 24.67 -16.05 1.30
CA THR A 392 26.02 -16.62 1.40
C THR A 392 26.84 -15.96 2.51
N ALA A 393 26.31 -14.97 3.25
CA ALA A 393 27.09 -14.12 4.17
C ALA A 393 27.89 -14.87 5.27
N ASP A 394 27.49 -16.09 5.62
CA ASP A 394 28.15 -16.91 6.65
C ASP A 394 28.49 -18.34 6.16
N ALA A 395 28.50 -18.55 4.85
CA ALA A 395 28.77 -19.87 4.30
C ALA A 395 30.27 -20.23 4.34
N ALA A 396 30.56 -21.53 4.18
CA ALA A 396 31.92 -21.95 3.89
C ALA A 396 32.27 -21.60 2.44
N SER A 397 33.53 -21.25 2.18
CA SER A 397 34.10 -21.20 0.84
C SER A 397 34.84 -22.53 0.60
N ALA A 398 34.12 -23.56 0.18
CA ALA A 398 34.65 -24.93 0.04
C ALA A 398 34.62 -25.42 -1.42
N GLN A 399 33.82 -24.80 -2.26
CA GLN A 399 33.57 -25.13 -3.65
C GLN A 399 33.82 -23.90 -4.52
N ALA A 400 33.91 -24.10 -5.83
CA ALA A 400 34.05 -23.04 -6.80
C ALA A 400 33.62 -23.54 -8.17
N GLY A 401 33.05 -22.66 -8.99
CA GLY A 401 32.73 -22.95 -10.38
C GLY A 401 33.96 -22.77 -11.29
N SER A 402 33.89 -23.30 -12.51
CA SER A 402 34.90 -23.01 -13.54
C SER A 402 34.94 -21.54 -13.96
N CYS A 403 33.88 -20.79 -13.67
CA CYS A 403 33.69 -19.39 -14.00
C CYS A 403 33.84 -18.41 -12.82
N GLY A 404 34.06 -18.87 -11.58
CA GLY A 404 34.19 -17.96 -10.41
C GLY A 404 34.11 -18.67 -9.05
N GLY A 405 34.01 -17.89 -7.96
CA GLY A 405 33.68 -18.40 -6.61
C GLY A 405 34.83 -18.81 -5.69
N GLN A 406 36.07 -18.89 -6.18
CA GLN A 406 37.25 -19.48 -5.49
C GLN A 406 37.64 -18.90 -4.11
N ALA A 407 37.04 -17.80 -3.68
CA ALA A 407 37.31 -17.15 -2.40
C ALA A 407 36.04 -16.52 -1.79
N SER A 408 34.87 -16.93 -2.24
CA SER A 408 33.59 -16.45 -1.72
C SER A 408 32.79 -17.63 -1.16
N PRO A 409 31.93 -17.38 -0.17
CA PRO A 409 31.10 -18.43 0.37
C PRO A 409 30.01 -18.88 -0.60
N GLU A 410 29.70 -20.18 -0.62
CA GLU A 410 28.65 -20.73 -1.49
C GLU A 410 27.48 -21.36 -0.73
N ALA A 411 26.29 -21.31 -1.33
CA ALA A 411 25.12 -22.04 -0.91
C ALA A 411 24.79 -23.16 -1.88
N VAL A 412 24.51 -24.36 -1.35
CA VAL A 412 24.34 -25.58 -2.12
C VAL A 412 22.91 -26.10 -2.03
N TYR A 413 22.33 -26.35 -3.20
CA TYR A 413 21.00 -26.90 -3.35
C TYR A 413 21.02 -28.22 -4.11
N VAL A 414 20.01 -29.06 -3.88
CA VAL A 414 19.71 -30.24 -4.69
C VAL A 414 18.36 -30.04 -5.38
N LEU A 415 18.40 -29.96 -6.71
CA LEU A 415 17.23 -29.88 -7.56
C LEU A 415 16.87 -31.28 -8.06
N ASP A 416 15.72 -31.79 -7.62
CA ASP A 416 15.12 -32.99 -8.23
C ASP A 416 14.53 -32.62 -9.60
N ALA A 417 15.36 -32.69 -10.64
CA ALA A 417 15.01 -32.32 -12.01
C ALA A 417 14.62 -33.55 -12.86
N PRO A 418 13.33 -33.76 -13.17
CA PRO A 418 12.91 -34.64 -14.27
C PRO A 418 13.63 -34.34 -15.60
N ALA A 419 13.45 -35.22 -16.59
CA ALA A 419 13.99 -34.97 -17.92
C ALA A 419 13.32 -33.75 -18.56
N GLY A 420 14.13 -32.79 -19.00
CA GLY A 420 13.69 -31.50 -19.54
C GLY A 420 14.82 -30.48 -19.40
N ASP A 421 14.64 -29.28 -19.97
CA ASP A 421 15.55 -28.17 -19.73
C ASP A 421 15.05 -27.34 -18.55
N TYR A 422 15.98 -26.78 -17.76
CA TYR A 422 15.69 -25.89 -16.65
C TYR A 422 16.54 -24.62 -16.77
N CYS A 423 15.90 -23.48 -16.55
CA CYS A 423 16.57 -22.20 -16.47
C CYS A 423 16.75 -21.82 -15.00
N LEU A 424 17.99 -21.51 -14.63
CA LEU A 424 18.35 -21.03 -13.30
C LEU A 424 18.91 -19.62 -13.43
N ARG A 425 18.38 -18.68 -12.65
CA ARG A 425 18.74 -17.25 -12.70
C ARG A 425 18.86 -16.66 -11.31
N THR A 426 19.78 -15.74 -11.10
CA THR A 426 19.94 -15.00 -9.84
C THR A 426 19.49 -13.53 -9.95
N THR A 427 18.63 -13.22 -10.92
CA THR A 427 18.12 -11.87 -11.16
C THR A 427 17.47 -11.28 -9.91
N GLY A 428 17.91 -10.08 -9.52
CA GLY A 428 17.45 -9.38 -8.31
C GLY A 428 18.27 -9.70 -7.04
N SER A 429 19.38 -10.42 -7.16
CA SER A 429 20.32 -10.64 -6.05
C SER A 429 21.08 -9.38 -5.66
N GLN A 430 21.51 -9.31 -4.40
CA GLN A 430 22.31 -8.20 -3.87
C GLN A 430 23.82 -8.50 -3.87
N ILE A 431 24.19 -9.66 -4.43
CA ILE A 431 25.57 -10.08 -4.65
C ILE A 431 25.88 -10.06 -6.14
N ASP A 432 27.15 -9.87 -6.46
CA ASP A 432 27.70 -10.26 -7.75
C ASP A 432 27.80 -11.79 -7.76
N SER A 433 26.85 -12.45 -8.42
CA SER A 433 26.62 -13.89 -8.21
C SER A 433 27.42 -14.73 -9.20
N VAL A 434 27.88 -15.90 -8.75
CA VAL A 434 28.36 -16.98 -9.61
C VAL A 434 27.42 -18.18 -9.45
N LEU A 435 26.85 -18.67 -10.54
CA LEU A 435 25.94 -19.81 -10.56
C LEU A 435 26.55 -20.97 -11.33
N TYR A 436 26.61 -22.15 -10.71
CA TYR A 436 27.07 -23.36 -11.39
C TYR A 436 26.30 -24.61 -10.96
N VAL A 437 26.27 -25.60 -11.85
CA VAL A 437 25.50 -26.83 -11.65
C VAL A 437 26.39 -28.05 -11.88
N ARG A 438 26.29 -29.04 -10.97
CA ARG A 438 27.06 -30.29 -11.02
C ARG A 438 26.15 -31.52 -10.93
N ARG A 439 26.63 -32.65 -11.46
CA ARG A 439 25.97 -33.96 -11.29
C ARG A 439 26.32 -34.64 -9.96
N VAL A 440 27.49 -34.35 -9.42
CA VAL A 440 27.97 -34.87 -8.14
C VAL A 440 28.53 -33.69 -7.36
N CYS A 441 27.97 -33.43 -6.18
CA CYS A 441 28.22 -32.21 -5.41
C CYS A 441 29.72 -31.91 -5.23
N ASP A 442 30.45 -32.85 -4.62
CA ASP A 442 31.87 -32.73 -4.29
C ASP A 442 32.83 -33.16 -5.44
N ALA A 443 32.36 -33.19 -6.68
CA ALA A 443 33.20 -33.51 -7.84
C ALA A 443 33.21 -32.35 -8.85
N PRO A 444 34.23 -31.47 -8.81
CA PRO A 444 34.34 -30.33 -9.73
C PRO A 444 34.27 -30.72 -11.21
N ASP A 445 34.86 -31.85 -11.60
CA ASP A 445 34.84 -32.38 -12.98
C ASP A 445 33.43 -32.81 -13.46
N SER A 446 32.42 -32.79 -12.57
CA SER A 446 31.03 -33.12 -12.90
C SER A 446 30.17 -31.89 -13.21
N GLU A 447 30.78 -30.70 -13.29
CA GLU A 447 30.12 -29.46 -13.70
C GLU A 447 29.50 -29.58 -15.09
N LEU A 448 28.27 -29.10 -15.21
CA LEU A 448 27.46 -29.11 -16.43
C LEU A 448 27.42 -27.73 -17.08
N ALA A 449 27.31 -26.69 -16.25
CA ALA A 449 27.18 -25.31 -16.67
C ALA A 449 27.66 -24.39 -15.53
N CYS A 450 28.20 -23.23 -15.92
CA CYS A 450 28.65 -22.18 -15.03
C CYS A 450 28.40 -20.84 -15.70
N ASN A 451 27.93 -19.85 -14.93
CA ASN A 451 27.84 -18.48 -15.36
C ASN A 451 28.08 -17.53 -14.17
N ASP A 452 28.77 -16.43 -14.43
CA ASP A 452 29.07 -15.36 -13.46
C ASP A 452 28.16 -14.18 -13.82
N ASP A 453 28.46 -13.52 -14.94
CA ASP A 453 27.60 -12.48 -15.49
C ASP A 453 26.69 -12.98 -16.60
N SER A 454 25.40 -12.65 -16.48
CA SER A 454 24.44 -12.78 -17.57
C SER A 454 23.86 -11.43 -17.97
N PRO A 455 23.92 -11.07 -19.27
CA PRO A 455 23.21 -9.90 -19.78
C PRO A 455 21.69 -10.05 -19.64
N LEU A 456 21.17 -11.27 -19.47
CA LEU A 456 19.76 -11.53 -19.25
C LEU A 456 19.33 -11.23 -17.81
N ALA A 457 20.26 -11.16 -16.86
CA ALA A 457 19.94 -11.04 -15.44
C ALA A 457 20.40 -9.72 -14.79
N GLY A 458 21.01 -8.80 -15.54
CA GLY A 458 21.42 -7.49 -15.03
C GLY A 458 22.93 -7.27 -14.91
N GLY A 459 23.75 -8.16 -15.49
CA GLY A 459 25.20 -7.94 -15.66
C GLY A 459 26.08 -8.16 -14.43
N LEU A 460 25.50 -8.38 -13.24
CA LEU A 460 26.14 -8.89 -12.01
C LEU A 460 25.42 -10.15 -11.48
N ALA A 461 24.43 -10.61 -12.23
CA ALA A 461 23.64 -11.78 -11.89
C ALA A 461 23.82 -12.83 -12.97
N SER A 462 23.78 -14.09 -12.56
CA SER A 462 23.99 -15.23 -13.43
C SER A 462 22.70 -15.78 -14.00
N ALA A 463 22.80 -16.40 -15.16
CA ALA A 463 21.75 -17.22 -15.75
C ALA A 463 22.35 -18.37 -16.56
N LEU A 464 21.83 -19.58 -16.38
CA LEU A 464 22.22 -20.74 -17.18
C LEU A 464 21.05 -21.69 -17.44
N THR A 465 21.13 -22.43 -18.55
CA THR A 465 20.21 -23.53 -18.86
C THR A 465 20.94 -24.86 -18.63
N VAL A 466 20.27 -25.80 -17.98
CA VAL A 466 20.80 -27.15 -17.73
C VAL A 466 19.74 -28.20 -18.09
N ALA A 467 20.19 -29.33 -18.66
CA ALA A 467 19.34 -30.48 -18.89
C ALA A 467 19.17 -31.29 -17.59
N GLY A 468 17.93 -31.54 -17.20
CA GLY A 468 17.55 -32.42 -16.10
C GLY A 468 17.63 -33.91 -16.46
N GLY A 469 17.02 -34.74 -15.62
CA GLY A 469 16.99 -36.21 -15.73
C GLY A 469 17.68 -36.94 -14.58
N ALA A 470 18.15 -36.20 -13.56
CA ALA A 470 18.78 -36.68 -12.35
C ALA A 470 18.77 -35.55 -11.31
N PRO A 471 19.00 -35.83 -10.01
CA PRO A 471 19.26 -34.76 -9.05
C PRO A 471 20.48 -33.95 -9.53
N LEU A 472 20.31 -32.64 -9.56
CA LEU A 472 21.34 -31.67 -9.92
C LEU A 472 21.73 -30.88 -8.68
N TYR A 473 23.04 -30.69 -8.48
CA TYR A 473 23.55 -29.85 -7.41
C TYR A 473 23.77 -28.44 -7.94
N VAL A 474 23.04 -27.48 -7.40
CA VAL A 474 23.06 -26.08 -7.83
C VAL A 474 23.79 -25.27 -6.78
N PHE A 475 24.75 -24.48 -7.21
CA PHE A 475 25.59 -23.67 -6.33
C PHE A 475 25.35 -22.20 -6.65
N VAL A 476 24.93 -21.45 -5.63
CA VAL A 476 24.92 -19.99 -5.67
C VAL A 476 26.10 -19.50 -4.85
N ASP A 477 27.03 -18.85 -5.52
CA ASP A 477 28.28 -18.34 -4.99
C ASP A 477 28.38 -16.85 -5.35
N ALA A 478 29.47 -16.18 -4.98
CA ALA A 478 29.65 -14.77 -5.21
C ALA A 478 31.04 -14.42 -5.76
N LEU A 479 31.17 -13.22 -6.31
CA LEU A 479 32.42 -12.61 -6.72
C LEU A 479 32.64 -11.34 -5.89
N GLY A 480 33.54 -11.41 -4.90
CA GLY A 480 33.93 -10.25 -4.09
C GLY A 480 33.27 -10.12 -2.72
N GLY A 481 32.56 -11.16 -2.24
CA GLY A 481 32.01 -11.24 -0.89
C GLY A 481 30.60 -11.84 -0.86
N GLY A 482 30.25 -12.53 0.24
CA GLY A 482 28.93 -13.15 0.40
C GLY A 482 27.83 -12.16 0.78
N GLY A 483 26.58 -12.58 0.62
CA GLY A 483 25.41 -11.74 0.92
C GLY A 483 24.08 -12.36 0.47
N PRO A 484 22.97 -11.62 0.60
CA PRO A 484 21.64 -12.08 0.20
C PRO A 484 21.48 -12.22 -1.32
N TYR A 485 20.80 -13.26 -1.75
CA TYR A 485 20.50 -13.52 -3.15
C TYR A 485 19.07 -14.04 -3.37
N ALA A 486 18.59 -13.88 -4.60
CA ALA A 486 17.39 -14.52 -5.09
C ALA A 486 17.79 -15.56 -6.14
N LEU A 487 17.28 -16.79 -6.03
CA LEU A 487 17.43 -17.86 -7.03
C LEU A 487 16.08 -18.18 -7.64
N ILE A 488 15.99 -18.15 -8.96
CA ILE A 488 14.77 -18.43 -9.72
C ILE A 488 15.03 -19.65 -10.59
N VAL A 489 14.13 -20.64 -10.49
CA VAL A 489 14.17 -21.87 -11.27
C VAL A 489 12.87 -21.98 -12.07
N THR A 490 12.97 -22.09 -13.38
CA THR A 490 11.83 -22.33 -14.28
C THR A 490 12.09 -23.53 -15.18
N GLU A 491 11.01 -24.20 -15.62
CA GLU A 491 11.12 -25.18 -16.70
C GLU A 491 11.37 -24.49 -18.04
N GLY A 492 12.12 -25.16 -18.92
CA GLY A 492 12.54 -24.65 -20.22
C GLY A 492 13.91 -23.97 -20.20
N ALA A 493 14.36 -23.57 -21.40
CA ALA A 493 15.59 -22.82 -21.56
C ALA A 493 15.43 -21.37 -21.09
N CYS A 494 16.54 -20.73 -20.69
CA CYS A 494 16.53 -19.32 -20.35
C CYS A 494 16.21 -18.47 -21.60
N ALA A 495 15.05 -17.81 -21.56
CA ALA A 495 14.66 -16.83 -22.56
C ALA A 495 15.31 -15.46 -22.27
N PRO A 496 15.66 -14.69 -23.31
CA PRO A 496 16.27 -13.37 -23.16
C PRO A 496 15.36 -12.32 -22.53
#